data_AF-A0AAU2CM94-F1
#
_entry.id   AF-A0AAU2CM94-F1
#
_cell.length_a   1.000
_cell.length_b   1.000
_cell.length_c   1.000
_cell.angle_alpha   90.00
_cell.angle_beta   90.00
_cell.angle_gamma   90.00
#
_symmetry.space_group_name_H-M   'P 1'
#
loop_
_entity.id
_entity.type
_entity.pdbx_description
1 polymer ?
#
loop_
_entity_poly.entity_id
_entity_poly.type
_entity_poly.pdbx_seq_one_letter_code
_entity_poly.pdbx_strand_id
1 'polypeptide(L)' 'MAVHGERVAFYGGYGEERDRLAQGEIIETSVASTDVGLLTLPDGSAPGRRRVVGRGSRIYVQAEPFTTWGVFDLSS' A
#
# COMPACT_ATOMS: atom_id res chain seq x y z
N MET A 1 -4.44 -4.32 -0.07
CA MET A 1 -5.27 -3.32 -0.78
C MET A 1 -6.01 -2.48 0.25
N ALA A 2 -6.21 -1.19 -0.04
CA ALA A 2 -7.06 -0.28 0.69
C ALA A 2 -8.05 0.39 -0.27
N VAL A 3 -9.26 0.69 0.22
CA VAL A 3 -10.33 1.34 -0.55
C VAL A 3 -10.97 2.42 0.31
N HIS A 4 -11.19 3.59 -0.29
CA HIS A 4 -11.90 4.70 0.34
C HIS A 4 -12.69 5.50 -0.68
N GLY A 5 -14.03 5.41 -0.64
CA GLY A 5 -14.88 5.97 -1.68
C GLY A 5 -14.53 5.37 -3.04
N GLU A 6 -14.28 6.24 -4.02
CA GLU A 6 -13.81 5.84 -5.36
C GLU A 6 -12.30 5.66 -5.43
N ARG A 7 -11.53 5.88 -4.35
CA ARG A 7 -10.07 5.72 -4.38
C ARG A 7 -9.68 4.30 -3.98
N VAL A 8 -8.67 3.75 -4.63
CA VAL A 8 -8.07 2.44 -4.29
C VAL A 8 -6.56 2.49 -4.28
N ALA A 9 -5.94 1.70 -3.40
CA ALA A 9 -4.49 1.50 -3.34
C ALA A 9 -4.13 0.02 -3.26
N PHE A 10 -3.20 -0.40 -4.10
CA PHE A 10 -2.62 -1.74 -4.16
C PHE A 10 -1.16 -1.67 -3.72
N TYR A 11 -0.85 -2.29 -2.57
CA TYR A 11 0.52 -2.45 -2.11
C TYR A 11 0.98 -3.88 -2.38
N GLY A 12 2.14 -4.02 -3.01
CA GLY A 12 2.78 -5.28 -3.34
C GLY A 12 3.24 -5.32 -4.79
N GLY A 13 3.46 -6.54 -5.28
CA GLY A 13 4.07 -6.81 -6.57
C GLY A 13 4.96 -8.05 -6.46
N TYR A 14 5.61 -8.43 -7.54
CA TYR A 14 6.50 -9.59 -7.57
C TYR A 14 7.95 -9.16 -7.78
N GLY A 15 8.90 -9.91 -7.20
CA GLY A 15 10.32 -9.66 -7.40
C GLY A 15 10.72 -8.26 -6.94
N GLU A 16 11.29 -7.47 -7.85
CA GLU A 16 11.78 -6.10 -7.57
C GLU A 16 10.63 -5.13 -7.28
N GLU A 17 9.44 -5.39 -7.81
CA GLU A 17 8.24 -4.54 -7.65
C GLU A 17 7.50 -4.81 -6.33
N ARG A 18 8.04 -5.65 -5.44
CA ARG A 18 7.39 -6.05 -4.17
C ARG A 18 7.00 -4.87 -3.26
N ASP A 19 7.60 -3.72 -3.49
CA ASP A 19 7.42 -2.48 -2.73
C ASP A 19 6.56 -1.43 -3.42
N ARG A 20 6.00 -1.77 -4.58
CA ARG A 20 5.15 -0.88 -5.34
C ARG A 20 3.83 -0.60 -4.62
N LEU A 21 3.46 0.66 -4.61
CA LEU A 21 2.16 1.16 -4.22
C LEU A 21 1.52 1.79 -5.46
N ALA A 22 0.53 1.12 -6.03
CA ALA A 22 -0.27 1.66 -7.13
C ALA A 22 -1.56 2.25 -6.58
N GLN A 23 -1.86 3.48 -6.96
CA GLN A 23 -3.10 4.17 -6.62
C GLN A 23 -3.96 4.35 -7.87
N GLY A 24 -5.27 4.41 -7.65
CA GLY A 24 -6.22 4.64 -8.72
C GLY A 24 -7.59 5.07 -8.24
N GLU A 25 -8.44 5.33 -9.21
CA GLU A 25 -9.86 5.60 -9.04
C GLU A 25 -10.68 4.43 -9.59
N ILE A 26 -11.66 4.00 -8.82
CA ILE A 26 -12.66 3.01 -9.20
C ILE A 26 -13.65 3.72 -10.10
N ILE A 27 -13.65 3.32 -11.37
CA ILE A 27 -14.72 3.63 -12.31
C ILE A 27 -15.63 2.40 -12.42
N GLU A 28 -16.75 2.52 -13.12
CA GLU A 28 -17.85 1.55 -13.14
C GLU A 28 -17.45 0.09 -12.98
N THR A 29 -16.51 -0.39 -13.81
CA THR A 29 -16.08 -1.80 -13.81
C THR A 29 -14.57 -1.97 -13.76
N SER A 30 -13.80 -0.91 -13.55
CA SER A 30 -12.34 -0.96 -13.59
C SER A 30 -11.68 0.06 -12.68
N VAL A 31 -10.36 0.01 -12.63
CA VAL A 31 -9.55 0.99 -11.89
C VAL A 31 -8.73 1.77 -12.89
N ALA A 32 -8.90 3.10 -12.91
CA ALA A 32 -8.03 4.02 -13.61
C ALA A 32 -6.81 4.32 -12.72
N SER A 33 -5.61 3.96 -13.17
CA SER A 33 -4.38 4.25 -12.42
C SER A 33 -4.15 5.76 -12.38
N THR A 34 -3.93 6.30 -11.18
CA THR A 34 -3.65 7.73 -10.98
C THR A 34 -2.21 7.98 -10.59
N ASP A 35 -1.61 7.09 -9.79
CA ASP A 35 -0.21 7.21 -9.37
C ASP A 35 0.43 5.85 -9.10
N VAL A 36 1.76 5.79 -9.21
CA VAL A 36 2.55 4.62 -8.86
C VAL A 36 3.82 5.08 -8.16
N GLY A 37 4.01 4.61 -6.93
CA GLY A 37 5.20 4.89 -6.14
C GLY A 37 5.74 3.66 -5.41
N LEU A 38 6.69 3.90 -4.51
CA LEU A 38 7.22 2.91 -3.59
C LEU A 38 6.75 3.24 -2.18
N LEU A 39 6.26 2.22 -1.46
CA LEU A 39 5.95 2.39 -0.05
C LEU A 39 7.22 2.19 0.77
N THR A 40 7.66 3.26 1.42
CA THR A 40 8.81 3.27 2.32
C THR A 40 8.38 3.25 3.78
N LEU A 41 9.30 2.88 4.66
CA LEU A 41 9.18 3.13 6.09
C LEU A 41 9.31 4.64 6.38
N PRO A 42 8.93 5.13 7.57
CA PRO A 42 9.03 6.55 7.91
C PRO A 42 10.45 7.14 7.81
N ASP A 43 11.48 6.30 7.88
CA ASP A 43 12.89 6.68 7.70
C ASP A 43 13.33 6.70 6.21
N GLY A 44 12.40 6.43 5.29
CA GLY A 44 12.64 6.39 3.84
C GLY A 44 13.20 5.06 3.34
N SER A 45 13.49 4.09 4.22
CA SER A 45 14.01 2.78 3.81
C SER A 45 12.92 1.88 3.22
N ALA A 46 13.33 0.90 2.43
CA ALA A 46 12.43 -0.14 1.93
C ALA A 46 12.04 -1.09 3.08
N PRO A 47 10.77 -1.54 3.21
CA PRO A 47 10.34 -2.35 4.34
C PRO A 47 10.91 -3.79 4.42
N GLY A 48 11.72 -4.23 3.45
CA GLY A 48 12.42 -5.52 3.50
C GLY A 48 11.50 -6.74 3.68
N ARG A 49 11.78 -7.61 4.66
CA ARG A 49 10.88 -8.71 4.97
C ARG A 49 9.72 -8.19 5.82
N ARG A 50 8.49 -8.44 5.37
CA ARG A 50 7.31 -7.77 5.90
C ARG A 50 6.06 -8.66 5.96
N ARG A 51 5.12 -8.26 6.79
CA ARG A 51 3.72 -8.72 6.78
C ARG A 51 2.83 -7.55 6.39
N VAL A 52 1.81 -7.83 5.57
CA VAL A 52 0.90 -6.81 5.05
C VAL A 52 -0.53 -7.22 5.31
N VAL A 53 -1.34 -6.29 5.82
CA VAL A 53 -2.79 -6.47 5.99
C VAL A 53 -3.50 -5.26 5.39
N GLY A 54 -4.46 -5.49 4.49
CA GLY A 54 -5.38 -4.45 4.03
C GLY A 54 -6.69 -4.50 4.82
N ARG A 55 -7.17 -3.37 5.34
CA ARG A 55 -8.45 -3.28 6.03
C ARG A 55 -9.07 -1.89 5.84
N GLY A 56 -10.19 -1.83 5.12
CA GLY A 56 -10.88 -0.57 4.81
C GLY A 56 -9.98 0.36 3.99
N SER A 57 -9.85 1.61 4.43
CA SER A 57 -8.96 2.62 3.82
C SER A 57 -7.48 2.43 4.14
N ARG A 58 -7.10 1.41 4.92
CA ARG A 58 -5.75 1.28 5.49
C ARG A 58 -4.99 0.06 5.01
N ILE A 59 -3.69 0.23 4.81
CA ILE A 59 -2.71 -0.83 4.63
C ILE A 59 -1.77 -0.81 5.83
N TYR A 60 -1.71 -1.91 6.56
CA TYR A 60 -0.83 -2.12 7.69
C TYR A 60 0.39 -2.89 7.22
N VAL A 61 1.58 -2.35 7.49
CA VAL A 61 2.86 -2.97 7.13
C VAL A 61 3.68 -3.17 8.39
N GLN A 62 4.05 -4.41 8.64
CA GLN A 62 4.94 -4.78 9.72
C GLN A 62 6.22 -5.34 9.10
N ALA A 63 7.25 -4.51 9.05
CA ALA A 63 8.61 -4.89 8.65
C ALA A 63 9.35 -5.57 9.81
N GLU A 64 10.46 -6.24 9.52
CA GLU A 64 11.38 -6.71 10.57
C GLU A 64 11.79 -5.58 11.52
N PRO A 65 11.88 -5.84 12.83
CA PRO A 65 11.81 -7.14 13.52
C PRO A 65 10.40 -7.64 13.87
N PHE A 66 9.36 -7.14 13.20
CA PHE A 66 7.95 -7.49 13.41
C PHE A 66 7.37 -7.05 14.75
N THR A 67 7.85 -5.94 15.30
CA THR A 67 7.41 -5.42 16.60
C THR A 67 6.36 -4.31 16.49
N THR A 68 6.31 -3.60 15.35
CA THR A 68 5.40 -2.46 15.15
C THR A 68 4.70 -2.52 13.79
N TRP A 69 3.53 -1.90 13.70
CA TRP A 69 2.76 -1.74 12.47
C TRP A 69 2.85 -0.29 12.01
N GLY A 70 3.43 -0.06 10.83
CA GLY A 70 3.22 1.16 10.06
C GLY A 70 1.85 1.14 9.38
N VAL A 71 1.25 2.31 9.21
CA VAL A 71 -0.06 2.46 8.59
C VAL A 71 0.04 3.43 7.43
N PHE A 72 -0.35 2.97 6.24
CA PHE A 72 -0.71 3.83 5.12
C PHE A 72 -2.24 3.98 5.11
N ASP A 73 -2.75 5.20 5.16
CA ASP A 73 -4.18 5.50 5.15
C ASP A 73 -4.57 6.27 3.89
N LEU A 74 -5.38 5.65 3.04
CA LEU A 74 -5.84 6.23 1.78
C LEU A 74 -6.87 7.36 1.97
N SER A 75 -7.48 7.44 3.15
CA SER A 75 -8.45 8.51 3.47
C SER A 75 -7.80 9.78 4.01
N SER A 76 -6.47 9.78 4.19
CA SER A 76 -5.73 10.97 4.62
C SER A 76 -5.50 11.95 3.46
#